data_AF-A0A1F9NC80-F1
#
_entry.id   AF-A0A1F9NC80-F1
#
_cell.length_a   1.000
_cell.length_b   1.000
_cell.length_c   1.000
_cell.angle_alpha   90.00
_cell.angle_beta   90.00
_cell.angle_gamma   90.00
#
_symmetry.space_group_name_H-M   'P 1'
#
loop_
_entity.id
_entity.type
_entity.pdbx_description
1 polymer ?
#
loop_
_entity_poly.entity_id
_entity_poly.type
_entity_poly.pdbx_seq_one_letter_code
_entity_poly.pdbx_strand_id
1 'polypeptide(L)'
;MLTHLLIAIAVAAPFRDAHKRFAIDLPPGWVQGPLPAGADGATFRCTIDGEVALAAIRVLKTISTPNAASVAREITGAVASQPGFQLIEEGSSDLAGKPAARRRYVVFVDGNREMVKIAEDQVVVAHEVGYVLHVESLQTSFFRFLADFDHLGKSFALGPDPRGAELTQSPVMGRWQMKDATDTFLDLRADGVFDLAGTMGTYRVEGANLLMWTGDGHLERFGWHIDRGELLLRSVNLGEVMRYQRAKSGMADLEGVWRGRGQSLQLGPGDAAKLDEAVGNYEIDGKTMVLRLAGKRRVVAFELNGDTLVVRGGSFGKGLTLHRKNP
;
A
#
# COMPACT_ATOMS: atom_id res chain seq x y z
N MET A 1 -3.57 -35.80 42.55
CA MET A 1 -3.87 -35.48 41.14
C MET A 1 -4.12 -33.99 41.04
N LEU A 2 -3.23 -33.24 40.40
CA LEU A 2 -3.35 -31.79 40.19
C LEU A 2 -4.22 -31.55 38.94
N THR A 3 -5.45 -31.10 39.13
CA THR A 3 -6.34 -30.66 38.05
C THR A 3 -5.82 -29.30 37.55
N HIS A 4 -5.19 -29.29 36.38
CA HIS A 4 -4.78 -28.06 35.71
C HIS A 4 -6.04 -27.40 35.14
N LEU A 5 -6.46 -26.30 35.77
CA LEU A 5 -7.52 -25.43 35.26
C LEU A 5 -6.95 -24.66 34.06
N LEU A 6 -7.24 -25.14 32.84
CA LEU A 6 -7.00 -24.40 31.60
C LEU A 6 -7.97 -23.22 31.55
N ILE A 7 -7.53 -22.06 32.04
CA ILE A 7 -8.21 -20.79 31.78
C ILE A 7 -7.91 -20.44 30.32
N ALA A 8 -8.87 -20.71 29.44
CA ALA A 8 -8.85 -20.15 28.09
C ALA A 8 -9.02 -18.63 28.22
N ILE A 9 -7.91 -17.89 28.15
CA ILE A 9 -7.94 -16.44 27.99
C ILE A 9 -8.52 -16.19 26.60
N ALA A 10 -9.78 -15.79 26.54
CA ALA A 10 -10.39 -15.29 25.32
C ALA A 10 -9.68 -13.98 24.96
N VAL A 11 -8.65 -14.07 24.13
CA VAL A 11 -8.01 -12.88 23.54
C VAL A 11 -9.08 -12.23 22.66
N ALA A 12 -9.50 -11.02 23.01
CA ALA A 12 -10.43 -10.26 22.19
C ALA A 12 -9.81 -10.10 20.79
N ALA A 13 -10.62 -10.29 19.74
CA ALA A 13 -10.12 -10.15 18.37
C ALA A 13 -9.67 -8.70 18.13
N PRO A 14 -8.59 -8.47 17.36
CA PRO A 14 -8.14 -7.13 16.99
C PRO A 14 -9.28 -6.31 16.39
N PHE A 15 -9.35 -5.03 16.73
CA PHE A 15 -10.11 -4.08 15.94
C PHE A 15 -9.53 -4.04 14.53
N ARG A 16 -10.40 -4.03 13.53
CA ARG A 16 -10.03 -3.89 12.12
C ARG A 16 -10.81 -2.73 11.52
N ASP A 17 -10.07 -1.82 10.89
CA ASP A 17 -10.67 -0.74 10.10
C ASP A 17 -11.62 -1.31 9.05
N ALA A 18 -12.72 -0.59 8.78
CA ALA A 18 -13.75 -1.04 7.83
C ALA A 18 -13.18 -1.22 6.41
N HIS A 19 -12.17 -0.42 6.04
CA HIS A 19 -11.45 -0.53 4.77
C HIS A 19 -10.23 -1.44 4.84
N LYS A 20 -10.05 -2.18 5.95
CA LYS A 20 -8.94 -3.11 6.21
C LYS A 20 -7.55 -2.46 6.10
N ARG A 21 -7.45 -1.14 6.30
CA ARG A 21 -6.19 -0.40 6.18
C ARG A 21 -5.26 -0.57 7.37
N PHE A 22 -5.80 -0.92 8.52
CA PHE A 22 -5.06 -1.21 9.74
C PHE A 22 -5.84 -2.13 10.67
N ALA A 23 -5.12 -2.70 11.63
CA ALA A 23 -5.67 -3.41 12.77
C ALA A 23 -4.94 -2.99 14.06
N ILE A 24 -5.60 -3.13 15.19
CA ILE A 24 -5.02 -2.82 16.50
C ILE A 24 -5.68 -3.69 17.59
N ASP A 25 -4.89 -4.18 18.54
CA ASP A 25 -5.44 -4.88 19.70
C ASP A 25 -5.79 -3.84 20.77
N LEU A 26 -7.03 -3.91 21.27
CA LEU A 26 -7.51 -3.00 22.30
C LEU A 26 -7.20 -3.59 23.68
N PRO A 27 -6.52 -2.85 24.58
CA PRO A 27 -6.36 -3.30 25.95
C PRO A 27 -7.72 -3.46 26.65
N PRO A 28 -7.81 -4.29 27.70
CA PRO A 28 -9.04 -4.42 28.48
C PRO A 28 -9.59 -3.06 28.95
N GLY A 29 -10.89 -2.83 28.78
CA GLY A 29 -11.56 -1.58 29.17
C GLY A 29 -11.59 -0.50 28.09
N TRP A 30 -10.85 -0.66 26.99
CA TRP A 30 -10.96 0.21 25.83
C TRP A 30 -12.18 -0.14 24.97
N VAL A 31 -12.92 0.88 24.57
CA VAL A 31 -14.11 0.76 23.72
C VAL A 31 -14.01 1.69 22.53
N GLN A 32 -14.56 1.26 21.39
CA GLN A 32 -14.64 2.09 20.19
C GLN A 32 -15.61 3.25 20.42
N GLY A 33 -15.15 4.46 20.11
CA GLY A 33 -15.94 5.69 20.15
C GLY A 33 -16.56 6.03 18.79
N PRO A 34 -17.49 7.00 18.76
CA PRO A 34 -18.00 7.53 17.50
C PRO A 34 -16.87 8.25 16.74
N LEU A 35 -16.84 8.04 15.43
CA LEU A 35 -16.02 8.83 14.51
C LEU A 35 -16.73 10.15 14.22
N PRO A 36 -16.03 11.31 14.27
CA PRO A 36 -16.58 12.54 13.73
C PRO A 36 -16.98 12.38 12.26
N ALA A 37 -18.10 12.98 11.86
CA ALA A 37 -18.57 12.89 10.48
C ALA A 37 -17.49 13.37 9.49
N GLY A 38 -17.14 12.54 8.50
CA GLY A 38 -16.10 12.83 7.52
C GLY A 38 -14.66 12.57 7.98
N ALA A 39 -14.44 12.13 9.22
CA ALA A 39 -13.13 11.67 9.68
C ALA A 39 -12.83 10.26 9.17
N ASP A 40 -11.57 10.02 8.79
CA ASP A 40 -11.11 8.75 8.27
C ASP A 40 -10.19 8.06 9.29
N GLY A 41 -10.58 6.88 9.78
CA GLY A 41 -9.83 6.13 10.80
C GLY A 41 -10.70 5.53 11.90
N ALA A 42 -10.25 5.55 13.16
CA ALA A 42 -10.98 5.02 14.32
C ALA A 42 -10.70 5.82 15.59
N THR A 43 -11.65 5.86 16.53
CA THR A 43 -11.47 6.45 17.86
C THR A 43 -11.78 5.43 18.94
N PHE A 44 -11.07 5.52 20.06
CA PHE A 44 -11.21 4.64 21.20
C PHE A 44 -11.12 5.44 22.49
N ARG A 45 -11.79 4.93 23.53
CA ARG A 45 -11.81 5.54 24.86
C ARG A 45 -11.62 4.46 25.90
N CYS A 46 -10.89 4.79 26.96
CA CYS A 46 -10.85 4.03 28.20
C CYS A 46 -11.21 4.92 29.38
N THR A 47 -11.73 4.33 30.45
CA THR A 47 -11.96 5.02 31.72
C THR A 47 -11.52 4.13 32.86
N ILE A 48 -10.58 4.61 33.67
CA ILE A 48 -10.03 3.91 34.84
C ILE A 48 -10.22 4.83 36.04
N ASP A 49 -10.98 4.39 37.04
CA ASP A 49 -11.26 5.17 38.27
C ASP A 49 -11.76 6.60 38.02
N GLY A 50 -12.55 6.80 36.96
CA GLY A 50 -13.08 8.12 36.57
C GLY A 50 -12.14 8.97 35.71
N GLU A 51 -10.88 8.58 35.53
CA GLU A 51 -9.94 9.22 34.61
C GLU A 51 -10.16 8.71 33.19
N VAL A 52 -10.08 9.61 32.21
CA VAL A 52 -10.36 9.29 30.80
C VAL A 52 -9.08 9.37 29.97
N ALA A 53 -8.88 8.35 29.13
CA ALA A 53 -7.91 8.36 28.05
C ALA A 53 -8.61 8.17 26.71
N LEU A 54 -8.06 8.81 25.69
CA LEU A 54 -8.51 8.73 24.31
C LEU A 54 -7.37 8.23 23.43
N ALA A 55 -7.73 7.45 22.42
CA ALA A 55 -6.86 7.11 21.32
C ALA A 55 -7.60 7.36 20.01
N ALA A 56 -6.90 7.85 19.01
CA ALA A 56 -7.42 8.04 17.67
C ALA A 56 -6.40 7.56 16.65
N ILE A 57 -6.86 6.76 15.71
CA ILE A 57 -6.10 6.44 14.50
C ILE A 57 -6.66 7.32 13.40
N ARG A 58 -5.82 8.15 12.77
CA ARG A 58 -6.19 8.95 11.61
C ARG A 58 -5.49 8.41 10.38
N VAL A 59 -6.24 8.25 9.29
CA VAL A 59 -5.71 7.90 7.98
C VAL A 59 -5.68 9.15 7.12
N LEU A 60 -4.48 9.59 6.77
CA LEU A 60 -4.25 10.75 5.92
C LEU A 60 -4.26 10.32 4.46
N LYS A 61 -5.03 11.03 3.63
CA LYS A 61 -5.04 10.84 2.18
C LYS A 61 -3.64 11.11 1.60
N THR A 62 -3.40 10.59 0.40
CA THR A 62 -2.12 10.57 -0.32
C THR A 62 -1.23 11.76 0.02
N ILE A 63 -0.08 11.48 0.62
CA ILE A 63 0.82 12.51 1.12
C ILE A 63 1.87 12.81 0.06
N SER A 64 1.90 14.06 -0.42
CA SER A 64 2.92 14.55 -1.36
C SER A 64 4.33 14.62 -0.77
N THR A 65 4.43 14.60 0.57
CA THR A 65 5.68 14.54 1.33
C THR A 65 5.95 13.12 1.87
N PRO A 66 7.01 12.43 1.40
CA PRO A 66 7.22 11.02 1.70
C PRO A 66 7.80 10.72 3.10
N ASN A 67 7.93 11.73 3.98
CA ASN A 67 8.64 11.59 5.26
C ASN A 67 7.72 11.77 6.47
N ALA A 68 7.63 10.75 7.31
CA ALA A 68 6.88 10.73 8.58
C ALA A 68 7.19 11.94 9.49
N ALA A 69 8.44 12.41 9.54
CA ALA A 69 8.81 13.56 10.37
C ALA A 69 8.17 14.87 9.88
N SER A 70 8.06 15.06 8.56
CA SER A 70 7.41 16.23 7.97
C SER A 70 5.91 16.20 8.24
N VAL A 71 5.28 15.04 8.07
CA VAL A 71 3.85 14.83 8.34
C VAL A 71 3.55 15.09 9.82
N ALA A 72 4.38 14.56 10.73
CA ALA A 72 4.23 14.81 12.17
C ALA A 72 4.30 16.30 12.52
N ARG A 73 5.20 17.07 11.89
CA ARG A 73 5.29 18.52 12.09
C ARG A 73 4.06 19.24 11.58
N GLU A 74 3.50 18.84 10.44
CA GLU A 74 2.28 19.43 9.89
C GLU A 74 1.08 19.20 10.83
N ILE A 75 0.89 17.96 11.29
CA ILE A 75 -0.17 17.61 12.25
C ILE A 75 -0.03 18.41 13.54
N THR A 76 1.16 18.38 14.16
CA THR A 76 1.39 19.14 15.40
C THR A 76 1.30 20.65 15.15
N GLY A 77 1.66 21.13 13.97
CA GLY A 77 1.56 22.54 13.59
C GLY A 77 0.12 23.08 13.66
N ALA A 78 -0.87 22.25 13.29
CA ALA A 78 -2.28 22.62 13.47
C ALA A 78 -2.66 22.79 14.94
N VAL A 79 -2.08 21.97 15.83
CA VAL A 79 -2.31 22.00 17.28
C VAL A 79 -1.50 23.10 17.97
N ALA A 80 -0.40 23.56 17.38
CA ALA A 80 0.49 24.55 17.96
C ALA A 80 -0.16 25.91 18.24
N SER A 81 -1.30 26.19 17.60
CA SER A 81 -2.12 27.37 17.84
C SER A 81 -3.00 27.30 19.10
N GLN A 82 -3.14 26.12 19.72
CA GLN A 82 -4.01 25.93 20.87
C GLN A 82 -3.41 26.55 22.15
N PRO A 83 -4.25 27.11 23.05
CA PRO A 83 -3.79 27.61 24.33
C PRO A 83 -3.03 26.56 25.14
N GLY A 84 -1.90 26.96 25.72
CA GLY A 84 -1.06 26.08 26.54
C GLY A 84 -0.24 25.07 25.74
N PHE A 85 -0.19 25.18 24.41
CA PHE A 85 0.65 24.31 23.60
C PHE A 85 2.13 24.40 24.02
N GLN A 86 2.71 23.24 24.32
CA GLN A 86 4.14 23.09 24.51
C GLN A 86 4.59 21.72 24.02
N LEU A 87 5.54 21.70 23.08
CA LEU A 87 6.23 20.48 22.67
C LEU A 87 7.15 20.01 23.79
N ILE A 88 6.97 18.77 24.24
CA ILE A 88 7.76 18.14 25.32
C ILE A 88 8.87 17.28 24.73
N GLU A 89 8.54 16.51 23.69
CA GLU A 89 9.45 15.52 23.11
C GLU A 89 9.23 15.42 21.59
N GLU A 90 10.32 15.33 20.83
CA GLU A 90 10.32 14.98 19.40
C GLU A 90 11.42 13.94 19.16
N GLY A 91 11.09 12.89 18.42
CA GLY A 91 12.04 11.83 18.12
C GLY A 91 11.54 10.85 17.08
N SER A 92 12.28 9.76 16.92
CA SER A 92 11.87 8.59 16.14
C SER A 92 11.37 7.47 17.05
N SER A 93 10.50 6.63 16.49
CA SER A 93 10.01 5.40 17.11
C SER A 93 9.81 4.33 16.02
N ASP A 94 9.32 3.16 16.41
CA ASP A 94 8.81 2.15 15.50
C ASP A 94 7.29 2.08 15.64
N LEU A 95 6.58 1.96 14.50
CA LEU A 95 5.14 1.71 14.48
C LEU A 95 4.85 0.76 13.31
N ALA A 96 4.19 -0.37 13.60
CA ALA A 96 3.97 -1.46 12.63
C ALA A 96 5.26 -1.95 11.94
N GLY A 97 6.39 -2.03 12.67
CA GLY A 97 7.67 -2.50 12.11
C GLY A 97 8.29 -1.53 11.10
N LYS A 98 7.89 -0.26 11.13
CA LYS A 98 8.39 0.80 10.24
C LYS A 98 8.87 1.99 11.07
N PRO A 99 9.88 2.73 10.57
CA PRO A 99 10.29 3.99 11.17
C PRO A 99 9.11 4.97 11.24
N ALA A 100 8.86 5.47 12.45
CA ALA A 100 7.79 6.42 12.74
C ALA A 100 8.37 7.67 13.41
N ALA A 101 7.75 8.82 13.16
CA ALA A 101 8.01 10.05 13.90
C ALA A 101 7.13 10.09 15.14
N ARG A 102 7.70 10.50 16.27
CA ARG A 102 7.00 10.61 17.56
C ARG A 102 7.09 12.04 18.08
N ARG A 103 5.95 12.61 18.47
CA ARG A 103 5.89 13.95 19.07
C ARG A 103 4.96 13.91 20.28
N ARG A 104 5.45 14.34 21.44
CA ARG A 104 4.66 14.48 22.67
C ARG A 104 4.56 15.94 23.04
N TYR A 105 3.37 16.40 23.39
CA TYR A 105 3.10 17.79 23.73
C TYR A 105 1.98 17.89 24.78
N VAL A 106 1.87 19.08 25.38
CA VAL A 106 0.73 19.45 26.24
C VAL A 106 -0.09 20.54 25.60
N VAL A 107 -1.38 20.59 25.94
CA VAL A 107 -2.30 21.70 25.63
C VAL A 107 -3.33 21.85 26.76
N PHE A 108 -3.99 23.01 26.85
CA PHE A 108 -5.13 23.19 27.75
C PHE A 108 -6.40 22.61 27.13
N VAL A 109 -7.20 21.92 27.93
CA VAL A 109 -8.53 21.43 27.51
C VAL A 109 -9.47 22.63 27.40
N ASP A 110 -9.97 22.89 26.18
CA ASP A 110 -10.88 24.00 25.87
C ASP A 110 -10.41 25.37 26.43
N GLY A 111 -9.08 25.58 26.49
CA GLY A 111 -8.47 26.80 27.03
C GLY A 111 -8.40 26.90 28.56
N ASN A 112 -8.88 25.90 29.30
CA ASN A 112 -8.81 25.86 30.75
C ASN A 112 -7.40 25.51 31.24
N ARG A 113 -6.71 26.49 31.86
CA ARG A 113 -5.33 26.35 32.36
C ARG A 113 -5.18 25.36 33.51
N GLU A 114 -6.27 25.02 34.20
CA GLU A 114 -6.29 24.03 35.29
C GLU A 114 -6.41 22.60 34.74
N MET A 115 -6.83 22.44 33.49
CA MET A 115 -6.97 21.15 32.81
C MET A 115 -5.95 21.04 31.69
N VAL A 116 -4.78 20.50 32.02
CA VAL A 116 -3.73 20.23 31.04
C VAL A 116 -3.83 18.79 30.58
N LYS A 117 -3.86 18.57 29.27
CA LYS A 117 -3.72 17.22 28.68
C LYS A 117 -2.33 17.02 28.10
N ILE A 118 -1.80 15.81 28.22
CA ILE A 118 -0.66 15.34 27.44
C ILE A 118 -1.21 14.55 26.26
N ALA A 119 -0.68 14.83 25.08
CA ALA A 119 -0.94 14.08 23.86
C ALA A 119 0.37 13.58 23.25
N GLU A 120 0.29 12.44 22.59
CA GLU A 120 1.38 11.87 21.81
C GLU A 120 0.88 11.42 20.44
N ASP A 121 1.57 11.89 19.40
CA ASP A 121 1.37 11.47 18.03
C ASP A 121 2.54 10.58 17.59
N GLN A 122 2.23 9.36 17.16
CA GLN A 122 3.13 8.51 16.40
C GLN A 122 2.66 8.46 14.94
N VAL A 123 3.55 8.81 14.02
CA VAL A 123 3.24 8.95 12.60
C VAL A 123 4.09 8.00 11.79
N VAL A 124 3.44 7.14 11.00
CA VAL A 124 4.10 6.28 10.03
C VAL A 124 3.53 6.56 8.64
N VAL A 125 4.41 6.59 7.64
CA VAL A 125 4.01 6.68 6.23
C VAL A 125 4.24 5.31 5.60
N ALA A 126 3.19 4.74 5.05
CA ALA A 126 3.23 3.47 4.35
C ALA A 126 2.28 3.51 3.16
N HIS A 127 2.73 3.03 2.00
CA HIS A 127 1.89 2.97 0.80
C HIS A 127 1.36 4.35 0.37
N GLU A 128 2.17 5.41 0.54
CA GLU A 128 1.81 6.82 0.28
C GLU A 128 0.66 7.35 1.16
N VAL A 129 0.26 6.57 2.17
CA VAL A 129 -0.75 6.91 3.16
C VAL A 129 -0.06 7.20 4.49
N GLY A 130 -0.45 8.29 5.15
CA GLY A 130 -0.03 8.57 6.51
C GLY A 130 -0.98 7.95 7.51
N TYR A 131 -0.44 7.31 8.53
CA TYR A 131 -1.19 6.81 9.67
C TYR A 131 -0.70 7.53 10.90
N VAL A 132 -1.63 8.10 11.66
CA VAL A 132 -1.37 8.79 12.91
C VAL A 132 -2.02 7.98 14.02
N LEU A 133 -1.23 7.41 14.91
CA LEU A 133 -1.70 6.93 16.20
C LEU A 133 -1.55 8.08 17.20
N HIS A 134 -2.68 8.65 17.58
CA HIS A 134 -2.80 9.72 18.56
C HIS A 134 -3.30 9.12 19.88
N VAL A 135 -2.66 9.45 20.99
CA VAL A 135 -3.14 9.11 22.34
C VAL A 135 -3.12 10.34 23.23
N GLU A 136 -4.12 10.49 24.09
CA GLU A 136 -4.20 11.61 25.03
C GLU A 136 -4.94 11.28 26.32
N SER A 137 -4.58 12.00 27.39
CA SER A 137 -5.34 12.05 28.65
C SER A 137 -4.96 13.33 29.42
N LEU A 138 -5.60 13.56 30.56
CA LEU A 138 -5.12 14.60 31.49
C LEU A 138 -3.68 14.29 31.94
N GLN A 139 -2.90 15.34 32.16
CA GLN A 139 -1.51 15.25 32.61
C GLN A 139 -1.37 14.47 33.92
N THR A 140 -2.36 14.60 34.81
CA THR A 140 -2.42 13.92 36.11
C THR A 140 -2.56 12.40 35.97
N SER A 141 -3.14 11.91 34.88
CA SER A 141 -3.43 10.49 34.65
C SER A 141 -2.65 9.86 33.49
N PHE A 142 -1.92 10.64 32.68
CA PHE A 142 -1.21 10.14 31.50
C PHE A 142 -0.29 8.95 31.76
N PHE A 143 0.53 9.03 32.81
CA PHE A 143 1.45 7.94 33.14
C PHE A 143 0.74 6.68 33.64
N ARG A 144 -0.52 6.77 34.11
CA ARG A 144 -1.34 5.60 34.46
C ARG A 144 -1.75 4.80 33.21
N PHE A 145 -1.95 5.49 32.08
CA PHE A 145 -2.32 4.88 30.80
C PHE A 145 -1.12 4.51 29.92
N LEU A 146 0.12 4.75 30.38
CA LEU A 146 1.32 4.55 29.55
C LEU A 146 1.46 3.11 29.04
N ALA A 147 1.09 2.12 29.86
CA ALA A 147 1.10 0.70 29.46
C ALA A 147 0.07 0.41 28.36
N ASP A 148 -1.11 1.02 28.43
CA ASP A 148 -2.15 0.90 27.40
C ASP A 148 -1.71 1.58 26.10
N PHE A 149 -1.12 2.76 26.18
CA PHE A 149 -0.59 3.48 25.02
C PHE A 149 0.54 2.70 24.33
N ASP A 150 1.45 2.11 25.11
CA ASP A 150 2.52 1.25 24.59
C ASP A 150 1.95 -0.02 23.94
N HIS A 151 0.91 -0.63 24.53
CA HIS A 151 0.21 -1.77 23.92
C HIS A 151 -0.46 -1.39 22.60
N LEU A 152 -1.14 -0.25 22.53
CA LEU A 152 -1.76 0.25 21.31
C LEU A 152 -0.71 0.47 20.20
N GLY A 153 0.44 1.09 20.54
CA GLY A 153 1.54 1.26 19.59
C GLY A 153 2.14 -0.06 19.10
N LYS A 154 2.37 -1.02 20.00
CA LYS A 154 2.97 -2.33 19.66
C LYS A 154 2.04 -3.25 18.89
N SER A 155 0.75 -3.20 19.17
CA SER A 155 -0.26 -4.03 18.48
C SER A 155 -0.76 -3.41 17.18
N PHE A 156 -0.48 -2.12 16.95
CA PHE A 156 -0.83 -1.46 15.70
C PHE A 156 -0.14 -2.17 14.53
N ALA A 157 -0.98 -2.70 13.64
CA ALA A 157 -0.57 -3.37 12.43
C ALA A 157 -1.14 -2.62 11.24
N LEU A 158 -0.30 -2.35 10.25
CA LEU A 158 -0.77 -1.94 8.95
C LEU A 158 -1.57 -3.11 8.33
N GLY A 159 -2.68 -2.76 7.71
CA GLY A 159 -3.41 -3.68 6.87
C GLY A 159 -2.54 -4.17 5.71
N PRO A 160 -2.99 -5.19 4.97
CA PRO A 160 -2.35 -5.50 3.70
C PRO A 160 -2.24 -4.22 2.88
N ASP A 161 -1.10 -4.04 2.21
CA ASP A 161 -0.95 -2.95 1.25
C ASP A 161 -2.22 -2.97 0.38
N PRO A 162 -2.99 -1.88 0.27
CA PRO A 162 -4.12 -1.85 -0.66
C PRO A 162 -3.67 -2.13 -2.11
N ARG A 163 -2.36 -1.98 -2.41
CA ARG A 163 -1.68 -2.38 -3.66
C ARG A 163 -1.21 -3.84 -3.67
N GLY A 164 -1.23 -4.51 -2.52
CA GLY A 164 -0.69 -5.86 -2.27
C GLY A 164 -1.73 -6.88 -1.80
N ALA A 165 -3.03 -6.61 -1.97
CA ALA A 165 -3.92 -7.74 -2.26
C ALA A 165 -3.27 -8.49 -3.43
N GLU A 166 -3.12 -9.82 -3.34
CA GLU A 166 -2.72 -10.62 -4.48
C GLU A 166 -3.55 -10.16 -5.69
N LEU A 167 -2.94 -9.39 -6.59
CA LEU A 167 -3.47 -9.14 -7.93
C LEU A 167 -3.33 -10.50 -8.61
N THR A 168 -4.27 -11.38 -8.28
CA THR A 168 -4.63 -12.53 -9.08
C THR A 168 -4.91 -11.98 -10.46
N GLN A 169 -3.91 -12.12 -11.35
CA GLN A 169 -3.90 -11.83 -12.78
C GLN A 169 -5.22 -11.22 -13.28
N SER A 170 -5.41 -9.91 -13.08
CA SER A 170 -6.65 -9.27 -13.51
C SER A 170 -6.61 -9.11 -15.03
N PRO A 171 -7.68 -9.49 -15.76
CA PRO A 171 -7.64 -9.51 -17.22
C PRO A 171 -7.51 -8.10 -17.83
N VAL A 172 -7.74 -7.04 -17.05
CA VAL A 172 -7.48 -5.65 -17.47
C VAL A 172 -6.00 -5.28 -17.48
N MET A 173 -5.11 -6.11 -16.94
CA MET A 173 -3.68 -5.80 -16.88
C MET A 173 -3.00 -5.80 -18.27
N GLY A 174 -1.99 -4.94 -18.39
CA GLY A 174 -1.14 -4.79 -19.56
C GLY A 174 -1.30 -3.44 -20.24
N ARG A 175 -0.66 -3.31 -21.41
CA ARG A 175 -0.67 -2.09 -22.21
C ARG A 175 -1.78 -2.14 -23.26
N TRP A 176 -2.62 -1.11 -23.22
CA TRP A 176 -3.79 -0.93 -24.06
C TRP A 176 -3.63 0.33 -24.89
N GLN A 177 -4.02 0.27 -26.16
CA GLN A 177 -4.01 1.39 -27.09
C GLN A 177 -5.45 1.83 -27.35
N MET A 178 -5.73 3.12 -27.19
CA MET A 178 -7.06 3.66 -27.48
C MET A 178 -7.35 3.59 -28.98
N LYS A 179 -8.55 3.13 -29.36
CA LYS A 179 -8.91 2.95 -30.78
C LYS A 179 -9.07 4.27 -31.52
N ASP A 180 -9.67 5.26 -30.87
CA ASP A 180 -9.96 6.56 -31.48
C ASP A 180 -8.80 7.57 -31.30
N ALA A 181 -7.74 7.18 -30.60
CA ALA A 181 -6.53 7.97 -30.38
C ALA A 181 -5.29 7.04 -30.34
N THR A 182 -4.69 6.79 -31.50
CA THR A 182 -3.64 5.77 -31.67
C THR A 182 -2.36 6.03 -30.87
N ASP A 183 -2.10 7.27 -30.47
CA ASP A 183 -0.93 7.64 -29.66
C ASP A 183 -1.22 7.61 -28.14
N THR A 184 -2.46 7.33 -27.76
CA THR A 184 -2.90 7.24 -26.37
C THR A 184 -2.82 5.79 -25.89
N PHE A 185 -1.97 5.57 -24.88
CA PHE A 185 -1.82 4.27 -24.24
C PHE A 185 -2.27 4.33 -22.78
N LEU A 186 -2.90 3.25 -22.34
CA LEU A 186 -3.17 2.95 -20.94
C LEU A 186 -2.35 1.72 -20.55
N ASP A 187 -1.38 1.88 -19.66
CA ASP A 187 -0.61 0.81 -19.07
C ASP A 187 -1.14 0.50 -17.67
N LEU A 188 -1.53 -0.75 -17.41
CA LEU A 188 -2.02 -1.24 -16.12
C LEU A 188 -1.07 -2.34 -15.62
N ARG A 189 -0.17 -1.97 -14.71
CA ARG A 189 0.93 -2.83 -14.24
C ARG A 189 0.54 -3.74 -13.09
N ALA A 190 1.28 -4.84 -12.91
CA ALA A 190 1.03 -5.83 -11.87
C ALA A 190 1.25 -5.32 -10.43
N ASP A 191 1.97 -4.22 -10.27
CA ASP A 191 2.23 -3.55 -8.99
C ASP A 191 1.11 -2.58 -8.59
N GLY A 192 0.02 -2.52 -9.36
CA GLY A 192 -1.11 -1.61 -9.12
C GLY A 192 -0.84 -0.18 -9.57
N VAL A 193 0.18 0.06 -10.40
CA VAL A 193 0.48 1.38 -10.97
C VAL A 193 -0.07 1.46 -12.39
N PHE A 194 -0.59 2.63 -12.78
CA PHE A 194 -0.97 2.90 -14.17
C PHE A 194 -0.19 4.07 -14.77
N ASP A 195 -0.14 4.08 -16.10
CA ASP A 195 0.24 5.23 -16.92
C ASP A 195 -0.82 5.41 -18.02
N LEU A 196 -1.50 6.55 -18.02
CA LEU A 196 -2.43 6.95 -19.07
C LEU A 196 -1.85 8.15 -19.80
N ALA A 197 -1.26 7.92 -20.98
CA ALA A 197 -0.65 8.95 -21.81
C ALA A 197 0.29 9.93 -21.05
N GLY A 198 1.10 9.40 -20.14
CA GLY A 198 2.05 10.16 -19.31
C GLY A 198 1.48 10.60 -17.96
N THR A 199 0.17 10.44 -17.73
CA THR A 199 -0.42 10.65 -16.41
C THR A 199 -0.28 9.38 -15.59
N MET A 200 0.57 9.46 -14.57
CA MET A 200 0.81 8.36 -13.66
C MET A 200 -0.17 8.35 -12.49
N GLY A 201 -0.44 7.15 -11.99
CA GLY A 201 -1.24 6.97 -10.80
C GLY A 201 -1.27 5.52 -10.33
N THR A 202 -2.16 5.21 -9.41
CA THR A 202 -2.39 3.84 -8.94
C THR A 202 -3.79 3.37 -9.33
N TYR A 203 -3.99 2.08 -9.47
CA TYR A 203 -5.29 1.52 -9.80
C TYR A 203 -5.61 0.28 -8.98
N ARG A 204 -6.90 -0.04 -8.92
CA ARG A 204 -7.43 -1.24 -8.27
C ARG A 204 -8.65 -1.76 -9.03
N VAL A 205 -8.80 -3.08 -9.07
CA VAL A 205 -9.97 -3.74 -9.66
C VAL A 205 -10.86 -4.28 -8.54
N GLU A 206 -12.12 -3.85 -8.52
CA GLU A 206 -13.15 -4.28 -7.57
C GLU A 206 -14.38 -4.81 -8.33
N GLY A 207 -14.39 -6.11 -8.59
CA GLY A 207 -15.43 -6.73 -9.42
C GLY A 207 -15.44 -6.09 -10.82
N ALA A 208 -16.58 -5.51 -11.22
CA ALA A 208 -16.74 -4.81 -12.49
C ALA A 208 -16.23 -3.35 -12.48
N ASN A 209 -15.60 -2.90 -11.39
CA ASN A 209 -15.08 -1.53 -11.27
C ASN A 209 -13.55 -1.50 -11.36
N LEU A 210 -13.02 -0.55 -12.11
CA LEU A 210 -11.62 -0.16 -12.18
C LEU A 210 -11.53 1.23 -11.52
N LEU A 211 -10.88 1.28 -10.37
CA LEU A 211 -10.63 2.49 -9.61
C LEU A 211 -9.23 3.00 -9.96
N MET A 212 -9.10 4.25 -10.35
CA MET A 212 -7.82 4.87 -10.73
C MET A 212 -7.62 6.14 -9.92
N TRP A 213 -6.50 6.23 -9.21
CA TRP A 213 -6.07 7.40 -8.47
C TRP A 213 -4.92 8.06 -9.21
N THR A 214 -5.11 9.26 -9.73
CA THR A 214 -4.03 10.05 -10.32
C THR A 214 -3.05 10.53 -9.24
N GLY A 215 -1.83 10.92 -9.62
CA GLY A 215 -0.79 11.36 -8.67
C GLY A 215 -1.17 12.58 -7.81
N ASP A 216 -2.20 13.34 -8.18
CA ASP A 216 -2.78 14.45 -7.40
C ASP A 216 -3.87 13.98 -6.39
N GLY A 217 -4.14 12.68 -6.32
CA GLY A 217 -5.11 12.08 -5.40
C GLY A 217 -6.55 12.08 -5.90
N HIS A 218 -6.83 12.54 -7.12
CA HIS A 218 -8.17 12.44 -7.71
C HIS A 218 -8.53 10.97 -8.01
N LEU A 219 -9.74 10.55 -7.62
CA LEU A 219 -10.24 9.19 -7.83
C LEU A 219 -11.25 9.18 -8.98
N GLU A 220 -10.94 8.43 -10.02
CA GLU A 220 -11.88 8.06 -11.07
C GLU A 220 -12.34 6.62 -10.93
N ARG A 221 -13.64 6.41 -11.16
CA ARG A 221 -14.27 5.09 -11.16
C ARG A 221 -14.77 4.76 -12.55
N PHE A 222 -14.25 3.67 -13.10
CA PHE A 222 -14.70 3.12 -14.38
C PHE A 222 -15.41 1.79 -14.16
N GLY A 223 -16.57 1.60 -14.78
CA GLY A 223 -17.05 0.26 -15.11
C GLY A 223 -16.16 -0.31 -16.22
N TRP A 224 -15.65 -1.53 -16.05
CA TRP A 224 -14.83 -2.19 -17.07
C TRP A 224 -15.47 -3.48 -17.58
N HIS A 225 -15.19 -3.80 -18.83
CA HIS A 225 -15.51 -5.09 -19.43
C HIS A 225 -14.51 -5.40 -20.54
N ILE A 226 -14.23 -6.68 -20.77
CA ILE A 226 -13.47 -7.13 -21.94
C ILE A 226 -14.40 -7.87 -22.88
N ASP A 227 -14.57 -7.33 -24.08
CA ASP A 227 -15.36 -7.94 -25.15
C ASP A 227 -14.46 -8.15 -26.38
N ARG A 228 -14.41 -9.37 -26.90
CA ARG A 228 -13.60 -9.76 -28.07
C ARG A 228 -12.12 -9.29 -28.01
N GLY A 229 -11.53 -9.24 -26.82
CA GLY A 229 -10.14 -8.82 -26.63
C GLY A 229 -9.92 -7.31 -26.55
N GLU A 230 -10.99 -6.52 -26.47
CA GLU A 230 -10.97 -5.07 -26.28
C GLU A 230 -11.35 -4.72 -24.85
N LEU A 231 -10.60 -3.82 -24.23
CA LEU A 231 -10.95 -3.24 -22.94
C LEU A 231 -11.92 -2.07 -23.16
N LEU A 232 -13.09 -2.17 -22.56
CA LEU A 232 -14.12 -1.14 -22.57
C LEU A 232 -14.17 -0.47 -21.20
N LEU A 233 -13.98 0.84 -21.14
CA LEU A 233 -14.10 1.64 -19.92
C LEU A 233 -15.29 2.61 -20.02
N ARG A 234 -16.09 2.67 -18.96
CA ARG A 234 -17.27 3.52 -18.84
C ARG A 234 -17.23 4.28 -17.53
N SER A 235 -17.52 5.58 -17.51
CA SER A 235 -17.76 6.31 -16.27
C SER A 235 -18.91 7.27 -16.46
N VAL A 236 -19.49 7.75 -15.35
CA VAL A 236 -20.55 8.78 -15.39
C VAL A 236 -20.04 10.12 -15.91
N ASN A 237 -18.72 10.34 -15.85
CA ASN A 237 -18.06 11.56 -16.31
C ASN A 237 -17.63 11.46 -17.78
N LEU A 238 -17.66 10.26 -18.37
CA LEU A 238 -17.38 10.05 -19.78
C LEU A 238 -18.69 10.12 -20.57
N GLY A 239 -18.74 11.03 -21.54
CA GLY A 239 -19.87 11.13 -22.47
C GLY A 239 -20.02 9.88 -23.37
N GLU A 240 -18.93 9.16 -23.62
CA GLU A 240 -18.88 7.96 -24.47
C GLU A 240 -18.02 6.84 -23.87
N VAL A 241 -18.22 5.61 -24.33
CA VAL A 241 -17.43 4.44 -23.91
C VAL A 241 -16.04 4.53 -24.51
N MET A 242 -15.00 4.53 -23.68
CA MET A 242 -13.62 4.44 -24.17
C MET A 242 -13.31 3.00 -24.55
N ARG A 243 -12.74 2.83 -25.75
CA ARG A 243 -12.41 1.52 -26.31
C ARG A 243 -10.91 1.41 -26.50
N TYR A 244 -10.34 0.35 -25.96
CA TYR A 244 -8.94 0.06 -26.14
C TYR A 244 -8.75 -1.33 -26.75
N GLN A 245 -7.83 -1.43 -27.69
CA GLN A 245 -7.28 -2.69 -28.15
C GLN A 245 -5.98 -2.97 -27.40
N ARG A 246 -5.61 -4.24 -27.26
CA ARG A 246 -4.30 -4.55 -26.67
C ARG A 246 -3.21 -3.96 -27.56
N ALA A 247 -2.31 -3.18 -26.97
CA ALA A 247 -1.23 -2.57 -27.73
C ALA A 247 -0.36 -3.69 -28.30
N LYS A 248 -0.13 -3.67 -29.61
CA LYS A 248 0.91 -4.51 -30.22
C LYS A 248 2.24 -3.97 -29.73
N SER A 249 2.77 -4.52 -28.64
CA SER A 249 4.16 -4.29 -28.33
C SER A 249 4.96 -4.90 -29.48
N GLY A 250 6.05 -4.26 -29.91
CA GLY A 250 7.08 -4.96 -30.68
C GLY A 250 7.75 -6.12 -29.89
N MET A 251 7.14 -6.55 -28.78
CA MET A 251 7.64 -7.43 -27.73
C MET A 251 6.63 -8.53 -27.33
N ALA A 252 5.48 -8.65 -28.03
CA ALA A 252 4.57 -9.79 -27.88
C ALA A 252 5.27 -11.11 -28.23
N ASP A 253 6.39 -11.02 -28.95
CA ASP A 253 7.26 -12.13 -29.34
C ASP A 253 8.28 -12.54 -28.26
N LEU A 254 8.23 -12.00 -27.03
CA LEU A 254 9.01 -12.52 -25.89
C LEU A 254 8.17 -13.38 -24.94
N GLU A 255 6.86 -13.15 -24.88
CA GLU A 255 5.98 -13.98 -24.05
C GLU A 255 5.92 -15.41 -24.61
N GLY A 256 6.05 -16.39 -23.72
CA GLY A 256 6.10 -17.81 -24.08
C GLY A 256 7.05 -18.61 -23.20
N VAL A 257 7.13 -19.90 -23.51
CA VAL A 257 8.07 -20.83 -22.88
C VAL A 257 9.27 -21.01 -23.80
N TRP A 258 10.46 -20.73 -23.28
CA TRP A 258 11.73 -20.80 -23.98
C TRP A 258 12.60 -21.88 -23.35
N ARG A 259 13.19 -22.76 -24.16
CA ARG A 259 14.00 -23.88 -23.65
C ARG A 259 15.35 -23.97 -24.34
N GLY A 260 16.40 -24.29 -23.58
CA GLY A 260 17.73 -24.51 -24.11
C GLY A 260 18.71 -24.97 -23.04
N ARG A 261 19.63 -25.89 -23.39
CA ARG A 261 20.70 -26.42 -22.51
C ARG A 261 20.25 -26.76 -21.07
N GLY A 262 19.11 -27.44 -20.93
CA GLY A 262 18.58 -27.86 -19.62
C GLY A 262 17.91 -26.75 -18.81
N GLN A 263 17.78 -25.54 -19.36
CA GLN A 263 17.09 -24.41 -18.73
C GLN A 263 15.76 -24.12 -19.42
N SER A 264 14.81 -23.61 -18.65
CA SER A 264 13.51 -23.14 -19.13
C SER A 264 13.25 -21.72 -18.62
N LEU A 265 13.09 -20.76 -19.53
CA LEU A 265 12.64 -19.41 -19.21
C LEU A 265 11.20 -19.26 -19.71
N GLN A 266 10.28 -18.94 -18.82
CA GLN A 266 8.92 -18.57 -19.16
C GLN A 266 8.75 -17.09 -18.88
N LEU A 267 8.36 -16.35 -19.92
CA LEU A 267 7.96 -14.94 -19.82
C LEU A 267 6.47 -14.88 -20.09
N GLY A 268 5.73 -14.31 -19.15
CA GLY A 268 4.28 -14.27 -19.17
C GLY A 268 3.74 -12.85 -19.09
N PRO A 269 2.43 -12.69 -19.34
CA PRO A 269 1.78 -11.39 -19.25
C PRO A 269 1.95 -10.78 -17.87
N GLY A 270 2.00 -9.44 -17.81
CA GLY A 270 2.17 -8.71 -16.55
C GLY A 270 3.54 -8.91 -15.94
N ASP A 271 4.58 -8.94 -16.78
CA ASP A 271 5.99 -9.01 -16.36
C ASP A 271 6.37 -10.28 -15.58
N ALA A 272 5.55 -11.33 -15.66
CA ALA A 272 5.80 -12.58 -14.95
C ALA A 272 6.99 -13.32 -15.56
N ALA A 273 7.92 -13.76 -14.71
CA ALA A 273 9.05 -14.58 -15.15
C ALA A 273 9.23 -15.82 -14.28
N LYS A 274 9.55 -16.94 -14.93
CA LYS A 274 10.01 -18.16 -14.27
C LYS A 274 11.25 -18.67 -15.00
N LEU A 275 12.36 -18.81 -14.29
CA LEU A 275 13.57 -19.47 -14.79
C LEU A 275 13.78 -20.76 -14.00
N ASP A 276 13.65 -21.90 -14.67
CA ASP A 276 13.62 -23.22 -14.05
C ASP A 276 12.57 -23.24 -12.94
N GLU A 277 12.93 -23.40 -11.66
CA GLU A 277 11.96 -23.30 -10.54
C GLU A 277 11.88 -21.93 -9.89
N ALA A 278 12.75 -20.99 -10.26
CA ALA A 278 12.79 -19.66 -9.68
C ALA A 278 11.73 -18.74 -10.32
N VAL A 279 10.74 -18.34 -9.54
CA VAL A 279 9.65 -17.45 -9.95
C VAL A 279 9.97 -16.01 -9.53
N GLY A 280 9.45 -15.05 -10.30
CA GLY A 280 9.47 -13.64 -9.99
C GLY A 280 8.97 -12.80 -11.17
N ASN A 281 9.67 -11.70 -11.44
CA ASN A 281 9.29 -10.80 -12.53
C ASN A 281 10.47 -10.44 -13.43
N TYR A 282 10.16 -9.89 -14.60
CA TYR A 282 11.11 -9.31 -15.52
C TYR A 282 10.73 -7.88 -15.87
N GLU A 283 11.72 -7.08 -16.19
CA GLU A 283 11.54 -5.71 -16.68
C GLU A 283 12.42 -5.56 -17.91
N ILE A 284 11.92 -4.93 -18.96
CA ILE A 284 12.69 -4.70 -20.20
C ILE A 284 13.00 -3.22 -20.33
N ASP A 285 14.28 -2.92 -20.52
CA ASP A 285 14.77 -1.59 -20.85
C ASP A 285 15.62 -1.70 -22.13
N GLY A 286 15.01 -1.34 -23.27
CA GLY A 286 15.62 -1.44 -24.59
C GLY A 286 16.07 -2.87 -24.93
N LYS A 287 17.39 -3.08 -25.01
CA LYS A 287 18.02 -4.39 -25.30
C LYS A 287 18.42 -5.16 -24.04
N THR A 288 18.00 -4.68 -22.88
CA THR A 288 18.31 -5.30 -21.59
C THR A 288 17.03 -5.79 -20.92
N MET A 289 17.15 -6.89 -20.20
CA MET A 289 16.11 -7.49 -19.39
C MET A 289 16.64 -7.63 -17.95
N VAL A 290 15.88 -7.15 -16.99
CA VAL A 290 16.15 -7.26 -15.56
C VAL A 290 15.25 -8.35 -15.00
N LEU A 291 15.83 -9.50 -14.68
CA LEU A 291 15.13 -10.62 -14.04
C LEU A 291 15.27 -10.48 -12.51
N ARG A 292 14.15 -10.43 -11.78
CA ARG A 292 14.14 -10.49 -10.31
C ARG A 292 13.49 -11.78 -9.89
N LEU A 293 14.31 -12.79 -9.63
CA LEU A 293 13.87 -14.17 -9.41
C LEU A 293 14.40 -14.67 -8.06
N ALA A 294 13.53 -15.26 -7.24
CA ALA A 294 13.90 -15.75 -5.91
C ALA A 294 14.73 -14.74 -5.08
N GLY A 295 14.33 -13.47 -5.10
CA GLY A 295 15.00 -12.37 -4.39
C GLY A 295 16.33 -11.90 -4.99
N LYS A 296 16.77 -12.44 -6.13
CA LYS A 296 18.01 -12.04 -6.81
C LYS A 296 17.71 -11.22 -8.06
N ARG A 297 18.36 -10.07 -8.19
CA ARG A 297 18.32 -9.22 -9.38
C ARG A 297 19.43 -9.64 -10.37
N ARG A 298 19.07 -9.88 -11.62
CA ARG A 298 20.00 -10.18 -12.72
C ARG A 298 19.70 -9.26 -13.89
N VAL A 299 20.70 -8.55 -14.38
CA VAL A 299 20.59 -7.74 -15.59
C VAL A 299 21.24 -8.52 -16.72
N VAL A 300 20.51 -8.74 -17.81
CA VAL A 300 20.96 -9.50 -18.96
C VAL A 300 20.67 -8.72 -20.24
N ALA A 301 21.59 -8.76 -21.21
CA ALA A 301 21.28 -8.34 -22.56
C ALA A 301 20.49 -9.46 -23.26
N PHE A 302 19.60 -9.12 -24.19
CA PHE A 302 18.92 -10.13 -24.99
C PHE A 302 18.85 -9.74 -26.47
N GLU A 303 18.75 -10.78 -27.32
CA GLU A 303 18.47 -10.67 -28.75
C GLU A 303 17.36 -11.67 -29.09
N LEU A 304 16.35 -11.22 -29.81
CA LEU A 304 15.26 -12.04 -30.29
C LEU A 304 15.31 -12.12 -31.81
N ASN A 305 15.35 -13.33 -32.35
CA ASN A 305 15.33 -13.63 -33.78
C ASN A 305 14.31 -14.74 -34.04
N GLY A 306 13.06 -14.36 -34.31
CA GLY A 306 11.94 -15.30 -34.48
C GLY A 306 11.75 -16.18 -33.24
N ASP A 307 11.88 -17.49 -33.41
CA ASP A 307 11.74 -18.47 -32.33
C ASP A 307 13.01 -18.67 -31.50
N THR A 308 14.03 -17.82 -31.66
CA THR A 308 15.29 -17.91 -30.91
C THR A 308 15.51 -16.68 -30.05
N LEU A 309 15.63 -16.91 -28.74
CA LEU A 309 15.97 -15.91 -27.74
C LEU A 309 17.39 -16.16 -27.23
N VAL A 310 18.29 -15.20 -27.41
CA VAL A 310 19.66 -15.26 -26.87
C VAL A 310 19.77 -14.29 -25.71
N VAL A 311 20.11 -14.79 -24.53
CA VAL A 311 20.26 -14.00 -23.30
C VAL A 311 21.73 -14.01 -22.88
N ARG A 312 22.36 -12.85 -22.65
CA ARG A 312 23.80 -12.73 -22.32
C ARG A 312 24.01 -11.92 -21.03
N GLY A 313 25.05 -12.28 -20.27
CA GLY A 313 25.42 -11.59 -19.03
C GLY A 313 24.91 -12.26 -17.74
N GLY A 314 25.32 -11.71 -16.59
CA GLY A 314 25.05 -12.31 -15.28
C GLY A 314 25.65 -13.72 -15.12
N SER A 315 24.87 -14.65 -14.55
CA SER A 315 25.26 -16.07 -14.37
C SER A 315 25.20 -16.90 -15.66
N PHE A 316 24.77 -16.32 -16.79
CA PHE A 316 24.62 -17.03 -18.07
C PHE A 316 25.90 -16.97 -18.94
N GLY A 317 26.98 -16.39 -18.43
CA GLY A 317 28.31 -16.44 -19.05
C GLY A 317 28.33 -16.02 -20.52
N LYS A 318 28.77 -16.93 -21.40
CA LYS A 318 28.92 -16.71 -22.86
C LYS A 318 27.59 -16.56 -23.63
N GLY A 319 26.45 -16.68 -22.94
CA GLY A 319 25.12 -16.54 -23.53
C GLY A 319 24.33 -17.85 -23.47
N LEU A 320 23.06 -17.73 -23.11
CA LEU A 320 22.07 -18.79 -23.12
C LEU A 320 21.18 -18.60 -24.36
N THR A 321 21.24 -19.55 -25.27
CA THR A 321 20.33 -19.62 -26.42
C THR A 321 19.15 -20.49 -26.06
N LEU A 322 17.95 -19.95 -26.20
CA LEU A 322 16.68 -20.59 -25.92
C LEU A 322 15.81 -20.58 -27.17
N HIS A 323 15.03 -21.62 -27.35
CA HIS A 323 14.08 -21.75 -28.45
C HIS A 323 12.66 -21.73 -27.92
N ARG A 324 11.77 -21.02 -28.63
CA ARG A 324 10.35 -20.97 -28.33
C ARG A 324 9.79 -22.39 -28.44
N LYS A 325 9.15 -22.86 -27.37
CA LYS A 325 8.40 -24.11 -27.41
C LYS A 325 7.04 -23.78 -28.02
N ASN A 326 6.80 -24.23 -29.25
CA ASN A 326 5.46 -24.17 -29.82
C ASN A 326 4.50 -25.02 -28.97
N PRO A 327 3.26 -24.54 -28.77
CA PRO A 327 2.25 -25.25 -27.98
C PRO A 327 2.00 -26.68 -28.47
#